data_AF-A0A848T5Y2-F1
#
_entry.id   AF-A0A848T5Y2-F1
#
_cell.length_a   1.000
_cell.length_b   1.000
_cell.length_c   1.000
_cell.angle_alpha   90.00
_cell.angle_beta   90.00
_cell.angle_gamma   90.00
#
_symmetry.space_group_name_H-M   'P 1'
#
loop_
_entity.id
_entity.type
_entity.pdbx_description
1 polymer ?
#
loop_
_entity_poly.entity_id
_entity_poly.type
_entity_poly.pdbx_seq_one_letter_code
_entity_poly.pdbx_strand_id
1 'polypeptide(L)'
;DEDTFSKMKSKITVFLNEVLGIYPIENSADDNNVVDGLMSLVIQLRKKSRENKDYSTSDLIRDELRKIGIQLKDGKDGTDWNIE
;
A
#
# COMPACT_ATOMS: atom_id res chain seq x y z
N ASP A 1 7.64 -0.56 40.43
CA ASP A 1 7.73 -1.67 39.44
C ASP A 1 7.62 -1.26 37.98
N GLU A 2 7.07 -0.08 37.67
CA GLU A 2 6.92 0.44 36.30
C GLU A 2 8.26 0.77 35.60
N ASP A 3 9.25 1.27 36.36
CA ASP A 3 10.60 1.54 35.84
C ASP A 3 11.34 0.28 35.38
N THR A 4 11.12 -0.86 36.06
CA THR A 4 11.75 -2.14 35.70
C THR A 4 11.18 -2.67 34.39
N PHE A 5 9.87 -2.55 34.21
CA PHE A 5 9.18 -2.95 32.98
C PHE A 5 9.62 -2.09 31.78
N SER A 6 9.77 -0.78 31.99
CA SER A 6 10.23 0.15 30.95
C SER A 6 11.67 -0.15 30.52
N LYS A 7 12.56 -0.42 31.48
CA LYS A 7 13.95 -0.85 31.20
C LYS A 7 14.00 -2.18 30.45
N MET A 8 13.17 -3.15 30.83
CA MET A 8 13.09 -4.44 30.14
C MET A 8 12.64 -4.26 28.68
N LYS A 9 11.58 -3.49 28.43
CA LYS A 9 11.07 -3.22 27.08
C LYS A 9 12.14 -2.59 26.20
N SER A 10 12.85 -1.59 26.72
CA SER A 10 13.95 -0.93 26.00
C SER A 10 15.08 -1.90 25.62
N LYS A 11 15.52 -2.77 26.56
CA LYS A 11 16.59 -3.75 26.28
C LYS A 11 16.17 -4.79 25.25
N ILE A 12 14.91 -5.21 25.28
CA ILE A 12 14.37 -6.15 24.28
C ILE A 12 14.33 -5.49 22.89
N THR A 13 13.87 -4.24 22.78
CA THR A 13 13.87 -3.51 21.50
C THR A 13 15.28 -3.31 20.95
N VAL A 14 16.25 -2.97 21.79
CA VAL A 14 17.66 -2.85 21.39
C VAL A 14 18.20 -4.19 20.89
N PHE A 15 17.92 -5.30 21.60
CA PHE A 15 18.36 -6.62 21.19
C PHE A 15 17.74 -7.06 19.84
N LEU A 16 16.44 -6.83 19.65
CA LEU A 16 15.75 -7.14 18.41
C LEU A 16 16.31 -6.33 17.22
N ASN A 17 16.57 -5.03 17.42
CA ASN A 17 17.00 -4.15 16.34
C ASN A 17 18.50 -4.28 16.04
N GLU A 18 19.37 -4.26 17.07
CA GLU A 18 20.83 -4.17 16.89
C GLU A 18 21.52 -5.52 16.77
N VAL A 19 20.99 -6.58 17.40
CA VAL A 19 21.60 -7.93 17.34
C VAL A 19 20.93 -8.79 16.29
N LEU A 20 19.60 -8.77 16.24
CA LEU A 20 18.83 -9.60 15.32
C LEU A 20 18.47 -8.89 14.00
N GLY A 21 18.62 -7.57 13.92
CA GLY A 21 18.28 -6.80 12.72
C GLY A 21 16.78 -6.80 12.38
N ILE A 22 15.93 -7.16 13.35
CA ILE A 22 14.48 -7.24 13.17
C ILE A 22 13.93 -5.87 13.51
N TYR A 23 13.87 -5.01 12.51
CA TYR A 23 13.15 -3.76 12.62
C TYR A 23 11.65 -4.07 12.62
N PRO A 24 10.87 -3.53 13.56
CA PRO A 24 9.43 -3.51 13.39
C PRO A 24 9.17 -2.87 12.03
N ILE A 25 8.49 -3.58 11.14
CA ILE A 25 7.98 -2.99 9.92
C ILE A 25 7.04 -1.89 10.41
N GLU A 26 7.52 -0.64 10.34
CA GLU A 26 6.64 0.50 10.38
C GLU A 26 5.72 0.29 9.18
N ASN A 27 4.57 -0.32 9.42
CA ASN A 27 3.48 -0.24 8.47
C ASN A 27 3.15 1.26 8.47
N SER A 28 3.71 1.97 7.49
CA SER A 28 3.44 3.35 7.16
C SER A 28 1.95 3.46 6.84
N ALA A 29 1.09 3.41 7.86
CA ALA A 29 -0.35 3.41 7.69
C ALA A 29 -0.80 4.70 7.00
N ASP A 30 -0.08 5.81 7.19
CA ASP A 30 -0.31 7.06 6.47
C ASP A 30 0.07 7.00 4.98
N ASP A 31 1.23 6.45 4.63
CA ASP A 31 1.59 6.29 3.20
C ASP A 31 0.64 5.32 2.51
N ASN A 32 0.27 4.22 3.17
CA ASN A 32 -0.70 3.26 2.62
C ASN A 32 -2.08 3.90 2.43
N ASN A 33 -2.53 4.76 3.33
CA ASN A 33 -3.80 5.49 3.17
C ASN A 33 -3.77 6.47 1.97
N VAL A 34 -2.64 7.16 1.76
CA VAL A 34 -2.49 8.08 0.61
C VAL A 34 -2.46 7.30 -0.70
N VAL A 35 -1.74 6.18 -0.73
CA VAL A 35 -1.69 5.29 -1.90
C VAL A 35 -3.05 4.64 -2.16
N ASP A 36 -3.76 4.16 -1.12
CA ASP A 36 -5.13 3.65 -1.22
C ASP A 36 -6.10 4.69 -1.77
N GLY A 37 -6.02 5.93 -1.28
CA GLY A 37 -6.85 7.04 -1.76
C GLY A 37 -6.59 7.40 -3.22
N LEU A 38 -5.31 7.50 -3.61
CA LEU A 38 -4.90 7.70 -5.01
C LEU A 38 -5.39 6.56 -5.89
N MET A 39 -5.29 5.33 -5.42
CA MET A 39 -5.65 4.17 -6.20
C MET A 39 -7.16 4.06 -6.40
N SER A 40 -7.95 4.38 -5.36
CA SER A 40 -9.41 4.52 -5.47
C SER A 40 -9.79 5.56 -6.53
N LEU A 41 -9.09 6.71 -6.58
CA LEU A 41 -9.33 7.74 -7.59
C LEU A 41 -9.00 7.24 -9.00
N VAL A 42 -7.89 6.51 -9.17
CA VAL A 42 -7.48 5.96 -10.47
C VAL A 42 -8.45 4.89 -10.96
N ILE A 43 -8.93 4.01 -10.07
CA ILE A 43 -9.95 3.00 -10.37
C ILE A 43 -11.26 3.68 -10.79
N GLN A 44 -11.69 4.73 -10.08
CA GLN A 44 -12.87 5.50 -10.45
C GLN A 44 -12.72 6.19 -11.81
N LEU A 45 -11.54 6.77 -12.09
CA LEU A 45 -11.25 7.41 -13.37
C LEU A 45 -11.31 6.39 -14.52
N ARG A 46 -10.76 5.18 -14.32
CA ARG A 46 -10.86 4.09 -15.28
C ARG A 46 -12.31 3.67 -15.52
N LYS A 47 -13.11 3.54 -14.45
CA LYS A 47 -14.55 3.21 -14.58
C LYS A 47 -15.30 4.28 -15.38
N LYS A 48 -15.07 5.55 -15.06
CA LYS A 48 -15.67 6.69 -15.77
C LYS A 48 -15.23 6.76 -17.25
N SER A 49 -13.97 6.42 -17.53
CA SER A 49 -13.46 6.35 -18.91
C SER A 49 -14.17 5.25 -19.70
N ARG A 50 -14.40 4.07 -19.10
CA ARG A 50 -15.18 2.99 -19.72
C ARG A 50 -16.65 3.37 -19.92
N GLU A 51 -17.27 4.06 -18.96
CA GLU A 51 -18.65 4.58 -19.09
C GLU A 51 -18.77 5.59 -20.22
N ASN A 52 -17.77 6.47 -20.38
CA ASN A 52 -17.67 7.44 -21.47
C ASN A 52 -17.20 6.83 -22.80
N LYS A 53 -16.99 5.51 -22.87
CA LYS A 53 -16.44 4.77 -24.03
C LYS A 53 -15.05 5.25 -24.48
N ASP A 54 -14.30 5.89 -23.58
CA ASP A 54 -12.92 6.25 -23.78
C ASP A 54 -12.02 5.09 -23.37
N TYR A 55 -11.90 4.12 -24.28
CA TYR A 55 -11.06 2.94 -24.09
C TYR A 55 -9.56 3.29 -24.13
N SER A 56 -9.21 4.37 -24.82
CA SER A 56 -7.83 4.87 -24.93
C SER A 56 -7.28 5.28 -23.57
N THR A 57 -7.99 6.14 -22.83
CA THR A 57 -7.55 6.54 -21.48
C THR A 57 -7.61 5.39 -20.49
N SER A 58 -8.60 4.50 -20.60
CA SER A 58 -8.68 3.29 -19.75
C SER A 58 -7.46 2.37 -19.93
N ASP A 59 -6.99 2.16 -21.16
CA ASP A 59 -5.81 1.34 -21.43
C ASP A 59 -4.52 2.04 -20.99
N LEU A 60 -4.43 3.36 -21.20
CA LEU A 60 -3.28 4.16 -20.75
C LEU A 60 -3.10 4.07 -19.23
N ILE A 61 -4.18 4.21 -18.46
CA ILE A 61 -4.15 4.07 -17.00
C ILE A 61 -3.63 2.68 -16.58
N ARG A 62 -4.10 1.61 -17.25
CA ARG A 62 -3.65 0.24 -16.95
C ARG A 62 -2.16 0.07 -17.21
N ASP A 63 -1.69 0.58 -18.34
CA ASP A 63 -0.31 0.39 -18.78
C ASP A 63 0.67 1.22 -17.93
N GLU A 64 0.30 2.44 -17.57
CA GLU A 64 1.08 3.27 -16.64
C GLU A 64 1.17 2.65 -15.24
N LEU A 65 0.07 2.13 -14.70
CA LEU A 65 0.10 1.42 -13.41
C LEU A 65 1.02 0.19 -13.46
N ARG A 66 0.95 -0.57 -14.56
CA ARG A 66 1.85 -1.71 -14.78
C ARG A 66 3.32 -1.31 -14.84
N LYS A 67 3.66 -0.16 -15.46
CA LYS A 67 5.04 0.35 -15.51
C LYS A 67 5.61 0.67 -14.12
N ILE A 68 4.74 1.08 -13.19
CA ILE A 68 5.12 1.43 -11.82
C ILE A 68 5.10 0.17 -10.91
N GLY A 69 4.84 -1.02 -11.46
CA GLY A 69 4.80 -2.27 -10.69
C GLY A 69 3.46 -2.53 -9.97
N ILE A 70 2.42 -1.74 -10.29
CA ILE A 70 1.10 -1.87 -9.68
C ILE A 70 0.22 -2.71 -10.60
N GLN A 71 -0.19 -3.88 -10.12
CA GLN A 71 -1.08 -4.78 -10.86
C GLN A 71 -2.52 -4.66 -10.34
N LEU A 72 -3.41 -4.19 -11.21
CA LEU A 72 -4.85 -4.16 -10.97
C LEU A 72 -5.46 -5.56 -11.19
N LYS A 73 -6.21 -6.05 -10.21
CA LYS A 73 -7.08 -7.22 -10.28
C LYS A 73 -8.54 -6.78 -10.20
N ASP A 74 -9.23 -6.86 -11.34
CA ASP A 74 -10.67 -6.64 -11.36
C ASP A 74 -11.38 -7.85 -10.74
N GLY A 75 -11.96 -7.67 -9.55
CA GLY A 75 -12.80 -8.63 -8.85
C GLY A 75 -14.29 -8.36 -9.06
N LYS A 76 -15.13 -9.22 -8.49
CA LYS A 76 -16.60 -9.13 -8.59
C LYS A 76 -17.19 -8.03 -7.68
N ASP A 77 -16.48 -7.68 -6.61
CA ASP A 77 -16.89 -6.69 -5.59
C ASP A 77 -16.06 -5.40 -5.60
N GLY A 78 -15.02 -5.32 -6.45
CA GLY A 78 -14.12 -4.17 -6.51
C GLY A 78 -12.89 -4.45 -7.38
N THR A 79 -12.09 -3.41 -7.64
CA THR A 79 -10.77 -3.58 -8.25
C THR A 79 -9.74 -3.57 -7.12
N ASP A 80 -9.19 -4.75 -6.81
CA ASP A 80 -8.08 -4.89 -5.88
C ASP A 80 -6.77 -4.61 -6.61
N TRP A 81 -5.76 -4.15 -5.89
CA TRP A 81 -4.44 -3.89 -6.48
C TRP A 81 -3.34 -4.46 -5.60
N ASN A 82 -2.25 -4.87 -6.24
CA ASN A 82 -1.07 -5.36 -5.54
C ASN A 82 0.18 -4.71 -6.13
N ILE A 83 1.16 -4.44 -5.27
CA ILE A 83 2.51 -4.06 -5.67
C ILE A 83 3.32 -5.34 -5.83
N GLU A 84 3.93 -5.53 -7.00
CA GLU A 84 4.96 -6.56 -7.22
C GLU A 84 6.36 -6.05 -6.84
#